data_AF-A0A521Y4D0-F1
#
_entry.id   AF-A0A521Y4D0-F1
#
_cell.length_a   1.000
_cell.length_b   1.000
_cell.length_c   1.000
_cell.angle_alpha   90.00
_cell.angle_beta   90.00
_cell.angle_gamma   90.00
#
_symmetry.space_group_name_H-M   'P 1'
#
loop_
_entity.id
_entity.type
_entity.pdbx_description
1 polymer ?
#
loop_
_entity_poly.entity_id
_entity_poly.type
_entity_poly.pdbx_seq_one_letter_code
_entity_poly.pdbx_strand_id
1 'polypeptide(L)' 'MTGKEIIKILEHHGWKVLRVGGSHHRMGKGSMRTTVPVHGKRDVGKGLLAAIEKQTGVKLK' A
#
# COMPACT_ATOMS: atom_id res chain seq x y z
N MET A 1 -1.55 3.06 11.33
CA MET A 1 -0.77 2.43 10.25
C MET A 1 -0.46 3.46 9.17
N THR A 2 0.83 3.76 9.01
CA THR A 2 1.37 4.69 8.04
C THR A 2 1.53 4.06 6.67
N GLY A 3 1.63 4.87 5.61
CA GLY A 3 1.89 4.35 4.27
C GLY A 3 3.18 3.53 4.16
N LYS A 4 4.23 3.87 4.92
CA LYS A 4 5.49 3.11 4.93
C LYS A 4 5.31 1.71 5.52
N GLU A 5 4.49 1.56 6.56
CA GLU A 5 4.18 0.25 7.15
C GLU A 5 3.38 -0.62 6.19
N ILE A 6 2.39 -0.04 5.49
CA ILE A 6 1.61 -0.75 4.47
C ILE A 6 2.53 -1.27 3.37
N ILE A 7 3.44 -0.44 2.84
CA ILE A 7 4.39 -0.86 1.80
C ILE A 7 5.21 -2.05 2.27
N LYS A 8 5.80 -1.99 3.48
CA LYS A 8 6.59 -3.11 4.03
C LYS A 8 5.79 -4.40 4.14
N ILE A 9 4.55 -4.33 4.61
CA ILE A 9 3.67 -5.51 4.70
C ILE A 9 3.40 -6.06 3.30
N LEU A 10 3.01 -5.22 2.34
CA LEU A 10 2.76 -5.65 0.97
C LEU A 10 4.01 -6.27 0.32
N GLU A 11 5.20 -5.70 0.54
CA GLU A 11 6.48 -6.25 0.08
C GLU A 11 6.74 -7.65 0.62
N HIS A 12 6.47 -7.89 1.91
CA HIS A 12 6.53 -9.22 2.51
C HIS A 12 5.56 -10.22 1.85
N HIS A 13 4.43 -9.74 1.34
CA HIS A 13 3.47 -10.54 0.56
C HIS A 13 3.78 -10.59 -0.95
N GLY A 14 4.99 -10.19 -1.38
CA GLY A 14 5.48 -10.29 -2.75
C GLY A 14 5.02 -9.17 -3.67
N TRP A 15 4.48 -8.08 -3.14
CA TRP A 15 4.28 -6.85 -3.91
C TRP A 15 5.59 -6.09 -4.09
N LYS A 16 5.67 -5.27 -5.13
CA LYS A 16 6.83 -4.43 -5.40
C LYS A 16 6.40 -3.01 -5.74
N VAL A 17 7.17 -2.02 -5.31
CA VAL A 17 7.01 -0.64 -5.79
C VAL A 17 7.37 -0.62 -7.27
N LEU A 18 6.44 -0.18 -8.11
CA LEU A 18 6.62 -0.04 -9.56
C LEU A 18 6.99 1.38 -9.95
N ARG A 19 6.37 2.36 -9.29
CA ARG A 19 6.58 3.79 -9.55
C ARG A 19 6.21 4.60 -8.33
N VAL A 20 6.95 5.67 -8.08
CA VAL A 20 6.62 6.69 -7.10
C VAL A 20 6.35 8.00 -7.82
N GLY A 21 5.24 8.66 -7.48
CA GLY A 21 4.89 10.00 -7.96
C GLY A 21 4.44 10.85 -6.78
N GLY A 22 5.31 11.73 -6.30
CA GLY A 22 5.09 12.42 -5.03
C GLY A 22 4.93 11.42 -3.88
N SER A 23 3.85 11.55 -3.10
CA SER A 23 3.55 10.60 -2.02
C SER A 23 2.92 9.29 -2.47
N HIS A 24 2.51 9.16 -3.73
CA HIS A 24 1.77 7.98 -4.22
C HIS A 24 2.74 6.90 -4.70
N HIS A 25 2.78 5.78 -3.97
CA HIS A 25 3.57 4.60 -4.31
C HIS A 25 2.67 3.59 -5.02
N ARG A 26 2.87 3.41 -6.32
CA ARG A 26 2.16 2.38 -7.09
C ARG A 26 2.86 1.04 -6.87
N MET A 27 2.12 0.08 -6.32
CA MET A 27 2.58 -1.28 -6.04
C MET A 27 2.00 -2.27 -7.05
N GLY A 28 2.72 -3.35 -7.33
CA GLY A 28 2.19 -4.44 -8.14
C GLY A 28 2.69 -5.83 -7.75
N LYS A 29 1.85 -6.84 -8.07
CA LYS A 29 2.12 -8.27 -7.95
C LYS A 29 1.49 -8.99 -9.15
N GLY A 30 2.29 -9.43 -10.11
CA GLY A 30 1.78 -9.93 -11.40
C GLY A 30 0.96 -8.85 -12.14
N SER A 31 -0.29 -9.17 -12.48
CA SER A 31 -1.26 -8.24 -13.07
C SER A 31 -1.94 -7.32 -12.05
N MET A 32 -1.84 -7.60 -10.75
CA MET A 32 -2.49 -6.82 -9.70
C MET A 32 -1.80 -5.47 -9.49
N ARG A 33 -2.58 -4.44 -9.16
CA ARG A 33 -2.11 -3.06 -8.92
C ARG A 33 -2.83 -2.43 -7.73
N THR A 34 -2.09 -1.70 -6.90
CA THR A 34 -2.66 -0.82 -5.87
C THR A 34 -1.80 0.44 -5.72
N THR A 35 -2.32 1.46 -5.04
CA THR A 35 -1.58 2.69 -4.74
C THR A 35 -1.63 2.96 -3.24
N VAL A 36 -0.46 3.15 -2.63
CA VAL A 36 -0.31 3.48 -1.21
C VAL A 36 0.17 4.93 -1.08
N PRO A 37 -0.59 5.84 -0.46
CA PRO A 37 -0.11 7.17 -0.15
C PRO A 37 0.82 7.15 1.06
N VAL A 38 1.95 7.86 0.95
CA VAL A 38 2.96 7.97 2.01
C VAL A 38 3.09 9.44 2.44
N HIS A 39 2.45 9.79 3.56
CA HIS A 39 2.48 11.15 4.14
C HIS A 39 3.28 11.18 5.45
N GLY A 40 4.56 10.80 5.37
CA GLY A 40 5.46 10.78 6.53
C GLY A 40 5.03 9.77 7.60
N LYS A 41 4.76 10.25 8.82
CA LYS A 41 4.28 9.44 9.96
C LYS A 41 2.75 9.45 10.11
N ARG A 42 2.02 10.07 9.18
CA ARG A 42 0.56 10.14 9.25
C ARG A 42 -0.05 8.79 8.87
N ASP A 43 -1.05 8.42 9.66
CA ASP A 43 -1.85 7.22 9.42
C ASP A 43 -2.72 7.34 8.16
N VAL A 44 -2.86 6.21 7.48
CA VAL A 44 -3.83 6.05 6.40
C VAL A 44 -5.22 5.85 7.01
N GLY A 45 -6.20 6.62 6.54
CA GLY A 45 -7.57 6.55 7.02
C GLY A 45 -8.19 5.16 6.81
N LYS A 46 -9.07 4.74 7.74
CA LYS A 46 -9.67 3.39 7.77
C LYS A 46 -10.31 2.96 6.45
N GLY A 47 -11.01 3.86 5.76
CA GLY A 47 -11.65 3.55 4.48
C GLY A 47 -10.65 3.23 3.37
N LEU A 48 -9.54 3.98 3.30
CA LEU A 48 -8.48 3.70 2.34
C LEU A 48 -7.70 2.44 2.71
N LEU A 49 -7.47 2.19 4.00
CA LEU A 49 -6.86 0.94 4.48
C LEU A 49 -7.68 -0.27 3.99
N ALA A 50 -8.99 -0.28 4.25
CA ALA A 50 -9.89 -1.35 3.80
C ALA A 50 -9.93 -1.51 2.27
N ALA A 51 -9.86 -0.40 1.53
CA ALA A 51 -9.78 -0.45 0.07
C ALA A 51 -8.47 -1.12 -0.41
N ILE A 52 -7.34 -0.80 0.21
CA ILE A 52 -6.05 -1.44 -0.09
C ILE A 52 -6.10 -2.92 0.28
N GLU A 53 -6.65 -3.29 1.44
CA GLU A 53 -6.84 -4.71 1.82
C GLU A 53 -7.65 -5.47 0.77
N LYS A 54 -8.77 -4.90 0.31
CA LYS A 54 -9.61 -5.51 -0.73
C LYS A 54 -8.89 -5.67 -2.06
N GLN A 55 -8.12 -4.67 -2.48
CA GLN A 55 -7.35 -4.70 -3.73
C GLN A 55 -6.19 -5.69 -3.69
N THR A 56 -5.59 -5.86 -2.52
CA THR A 56 -4.35 -6.64 -2.37
C THR A 56 -4.59 -8.05 -1.87
N GLY A 57 -5.74 -8.30 -1.24
CA GLY A 57 -6.02 -9.54 -0.49
C GLY A 57 -5.20 -9.67 0.78
N VAL A 58 -4.47 -8.64 1.20
CA VAL A 58 -3.57 -8.66 2.36
C VAL A 58 -4.23 -7.95 3.52
N LYS A 59 -4.27 -8.58 4.70
CA LYS A 59 -4.69 -7.95 5.94
C LYS A 59 -3.61 -7.00 6.44
N LEU A 60 -3.98 -5.74 6.63
CA LEU A 60 -3.13 -4.67 7.13
C LEU A 60 -3.44 -4.37 8.60
N LYS A 61 -4.52 -4.92 9.15
CA LYS A 61 -4.81 -4.93 10.59
C LYS A 61 -5.58 -6.17 11.00
#